data_AF-A0A5R8Y5K6-F1
#
_entry.id   AF-A0A5R8Y5K6-F1
#
_cell.length_a   1.000
_cell.length_b   1.000
_cell.length_c   1.000
_cell.angle_alpha   90.00
_cell.angle_beta   90.00
_cell.angle_gamma   90.00
#
_symmetry.space_group_name_H-M   'P 1'
#
loop_
_entity.id
_entity.type
_entity.pdbx_description
1 polymer ?
#
loop_
_entity_poly.entity_id
_entity_poly.type
_entity_poly.pdbx_seq_one_letter_code
_entity_poly.pdbx_strand_id
1 'polypeptide(L)'
;MSWMKYAVVAILIAGGLMIFARPFQHMGNPSHSPSRTVDVIVPELSPIATKGQELFNDNCAACHGDNGHGTDMGPPLIHSIYKASHHADMSFTLAVANGVRQHHWPYGNMPAQPHISQSDLKKIISFVREVQQANGIVN
;
A
#
# COMPACT_ATOMS: atom_id res chain seq x y z
N MET A 1 43.59 49.33 -20.27
CA MET A 1 42.27 48.86 -20.76
C MET A 1 42.28 47.38 -21.22
N SER A 2 42.88 46.45 -20.45
CA SER A 2 42.87 45.00 -20.78
C SER A 2 42.55 44.10 -19.57
N TRP A 3 42.66 44.61 -18.33
CA TRP A 3 42.44 43.83 -17.11
C TRP A 3 40.97 43.41 -16.88
N MET A 4 40.01 44.23 -17.35
CA MET A 4 38.57 43.92 -17.25
C MET A 4 38.13 42.70 -18.07
N LYS A 5 38.88 42.31 -19.12
CA LYS A 5 38.53 41.13 -19.93
C LYS A 5 38.81 39.82 -19.18
N TYR A 6 39.83 39.79 -18.33
CA TYR A 6 40.20 38.61 -17.55
C TYR A 6 39.39 38.46 -16.26
N ALA A 7 38.90 39.56 -15.69
CA ALA A 7 38.03 39.52 -14.51
C ALA A 7 36.68 38.83 -14.80
N VAL A 8 36.11 39.04 -15.99
CA VAL A 8 34.85 38.38 -16.42
C VAL A 8 35.06 36.88 -16.67
N VAL A 9 36.20 36.49 -17.25
CA VAL A 9 36.55 35.08 -17.49
C VAL A 9 36.76 34.32 -16.17
N ALA A 10 37.39 34.94 -15.17
CA ALA A 10 37.58 34.32 -13.85
C ALA A 10 36.26 34.07 -13.10
N ILE A 11 35.28 34.98 -13.23
CA ILE A 11 33.96 34.83 -12.60
C ILE A 11 33.15 33.70 -13.28
N LEU A 12 33.27 33.52 -14.60
CA LEU A 12 32.62 32.42 -15.32
C LEU A 12 33.23 31.05 -14.99
N ILE A 13 34.55 30.96 -14.78
CA ILE A 13 35.21 29.71 -14.37
C ILE A 13 34.84 29.35 -12.92
N ALA A 14 34.85 30.32 -12.00
CA ALA A 14 34.46 30.10 -10.60
C ALA A 14 32.96 29.78 -10.43
N GLY A 15 32.08 30.46 -11.18
CA GLY A 15 30.65 30.19 -11.20
C GLY A 15 30.30 28.84 -11.85
N GLY A 16 31.03 28.44 -12.89
CA GLY A 16 30.91 27.12 -13.51
C GLY A 16 31.34 25.98 -12.58
N LEU A 17 32.41 26.16 -11.80
CA LEU A 17 32.89 25.18 -10.82
C LEU A 17 31.94 24.98 -9.63
N MET A 18 31.15 26.00 -9.23
CA MET A 18 30.16 25.87 -8.15
C MET A 18 28.87 25.12 -8.57
N ILE A 19 28.60 24.95 -9.86
CA ILE A 19 27.45 24.16 -10.34
C ILE A 19 27.76 22.65 -10.34
N PHE A 20 29.03 22.26 -10.48
CA PHE A 20 29.45 20.84 -10.42
C PHE A 20 29.71 20.32 -8.99
N ALA A 21 29.81 21.21 -8.00
CA ALA A 21 30.12 20.86 -6.61
C ALA A 21 28.91 20.87 -5.67
N ARG A 22 27.68 20.89 -6.19
CA ARG A 22 26.54 20.45 -5.39
C ARG A 22 26.58 18.93 -5.34
N PRO A 23 26.98 18.28 -4.23
CA PRO A 23 26.66 16.87 -4.09
C PRO A 23 25.16 16.77 -4.33
N PHE A 24 24.77 15.84 -5.18
CA PHE A 24 23.38 15.48 -5.43
C PHE A 24 22.84 14.97 -4.09
N GLN A 25 22.47 15.90 -3.22
CA GLN A 25 21.96 15.64 -1.89
C GLN A 25 20.61 15.00 -2.10
N HIS A 26 20.64 13.67 -2.10
CA HIS A 26 19.54 12.88 -1.59
C HIS A 26 18.20 13.20 -2.27
N MET A 27 18.15 13.01 -3.60
CA MET A 27 17.00 12.28 -4.12
C MET A 27 17.15 10.86 -3.57
N GLY A 28 16.81 10.70 -2.28
CA GLY A 28 16.52 9.40 -1.72
C GLY A 28 15.42 8.88 -2.62
N ASN A 29 15.80 7.99 -3.53
CA ASN A 29 14.86 7.14 -4.20
C ASN A 29 14.13 6.48 -3.03
N PRO A 30 12.82 6.71 -2.81
CA PRO A 30 12.10 5.79 -1.98
C PRO A 30 12.12 4.53 -2.83
N SER A 31 13.16 3.71 -2.63
CA SER A 31 13.05 2.29 -2.77
C SER A 31 11.87 1.94 -1.88
N HIS A 32 10.67 2.05 -2.47
CA HIS A 32 9.48 1.39 -2.01
C HIS A 32 9.84 -0.08 -2.14
N SER A 33 10.65 -0.60 -1.21
CA SER A 33 10.33 -1.88 -0.64
C SER A 33 8.89 -1.69 -0.21
N PRO A 34 7.92 -2.35 -0.88
CA PRO A 34 6.56 -2.33 -0.38
C PRO A 34 6.71 -2.84 1.05
N SER A 35 6.43 -1.99 2.04
CA SER A 35 6.37 -2.48 3.40
C SER A 35 5.39 -3.64 3.36
N ARG A 36 5.89 -4.86 3.62
CA ARG A 36 5.10 -6.09 3.49
C ARG A 36 3.94 -6.10 4.49
N THR A 37 4.06 -5.25 5.51
CA THR A 37 3.02 -4.94 6.48
C THR A 37 2.76 -3.44 6.56
N VAL A 38 1.59 -3.04 7.05
CA VAL A 38 1.21 -1.65 7.32
C VAL A 38 0.76 -1.49 8.77
N ASP A 39 0.91 -0.31 9.36
CA ASP A 39 0.29 -0.03 10.66
C ASP A 39 -1.21 0.18 10.46
N VAL A 40 -2.02 -0.53 11.25
CA VAL A 40 -3.48 -0.52 11.10
C VAL A 40 -4.14 0.05 12.35
N ILE A 41 -4.91 1.11 12.17
CA ILE A 41 -5.83 1.65 13.17
C ILE A 41 -7.19 0.94 13.00
N VAL A 42 -7.61 0.15 13.98
CA VAL A 42 -8.96 -0.41 14.00
C VAL A 42 -9.87 0.56 14.78
N PRO A 43 -10.91 1.12 14.14
CA PRO A 43 -11.84 2.03 14.83
C PRO A 43 -12.82 1.24 15.72
N GLU A 44 -13.74 1.96 16.37
CA GLU A 44 -14.97 1.33 16.83
C GLU A 44 -15.76 0.86 15.60
N LEU A 45 -15.98 -0.47 15.51
CA LEU A 45 -16.61 -1.10 14.36
C LEU A 45 -18.13 -1.16 14.51
N SER A 46 -18.84 -1.12 13.39
CA SER A 46 -20.26 -1.49 13.38
C SER A 46 -20.44 -2.95 13.87
N PRO A 47 -21.64 -3.34 14.33
CA PRO A 47 -21.89 -4.74 14.71
C PRO A 47 -21.60 -5.74 13.57
N ILE A 48 -21.82 -5.34 12.32
CA ILE A 48 -21.55 -6.15 11.14
C ILE A 48 -20.04 -6.30 10.94
N ALA A 49 -19.29 -5.18 10.99
CA ALA A 49 -17.85 -5.20 10.84
C ALA A 49 -17.13 -5.87 12.00
N THR A 50 -17.67 -5.80 13.22
CA THR A 50 -17.15 -6.57 14.37
C THR A 50 -17.17 -8.07 14.07
N LYS A 51 -18.28 -8.55 13.49
CA LYS A 51 -18.42 -9.97 13.11
C LYS A 51 -17.56 -10.30 11.90
N GLY A 52 -17.41 -9.33 10.99
CA GLY A 52 -16.46 -9.41 9.89
C GLY A 52 -15.01 -9.54 10.34
N GLN A 53 -14.62 -8.86 11.42
CA GLN A 53 -13.28 -8.91 11.98
C GLN A 53 -12.98 -10.28 12.58
N GLU A 54 -13.89 -10.82 13.38
CA GLU A 54 -13.80 -12.18 13.93
C GLU A 54 -13.59 -13.20 12.79
N LEU A 55 -14.46 -13.16 11.78
CA LEU A 55 -14.37 -14.02 10.60
C LEU A 55 -13.07 -13.80 9.80
N PHE A 56 -12.61 -12.56 9.64
CA PHE A 56 -11.38 -12.25 8.93
C PHE A 56 -10.16 -12.82 9.65
N ASN A 57 -10.09 -12.65 10.97
CA ASN A 57 -8.98 -13.16 11.76
C ASN A 57 -8.93 -14.69 11.75
N ASP A 58 -10.10 -15.35 11.81
CA ASP A 58 -10.17 -16.81 11.78
C ASP A 58 -9.81 -17.42 10.42
N ASN A 59 -10.12 -16.74 9.31
CA ASN A 59 -10.08 -17.34 7.97
C ASN A 59 -9.06 -16.72 7.01
N CYS A 60 -8.59 -15.49 7.27
CA CYS A 60 -7.80 -14.71 6.31
C CYS A 60 -6.46 -14.24 6.90
N ALA A 61 -6.38 -13.99 8.20
CA ALA A 61 -5.20 -13.40 8.84
C ALA A 61 -3.95 -14.27 8.78
N ALA A 62 -4.07 -15.59 8.63
CA ALA A 62 -2.91 -16.46 8.44
C ALA A 62 -2.02 -16.04 7.25
N CYS A 63 -2.61 -15.44 6.21
CA CYS A 63 -1.88 -14.91 5.06
C CYS A 63 -1.91 -13.38 4.98
N HIS A 64 -3.06 -12.75 5.27
CA HIS A 64 -3.22 -11.30 5.17
C HIS A 64 -2.91 -10.55 6.47
N GLY A 65 -2.49 -11.27 7.50
CA GLY A 65 -2.12 -10.77 8.81
C GLY A 65 -3.32 -10.30 9.63
N ASP A 66 -3.15 -10.17 10.93
CA ASP A 66 -4.21 -9.70 11.82
C ASP A 66 -4.73 -8.34 11.37
N ASN A 67 -6.05 -8.18 11.34
CA ASN A 67 -6.73 -6.98 10.86
C ASN A 67 -6.35 -6.52 9.43
N GLY A 68 -5.77 -7.40 8.61
CA GLY A 68 -5.44 -7.12 7.21
C GLY A 68 -4.18 -6.29 7.03
N HIS A 69 -3.31 -6.27 8.05
CA HIS A 69 -2.05 -5.51 8.03
C HIS A 69 -0.97 -6.09 7.10
N GLY A 70 -1.18 -7.26 6.50
CA GLY A 70 -0.25 -7.94 5.60
C GLY A 70 0.72 -8.90 6.31
N THR A 71 1.34 -9.80 5.55
CA THR A 71 2.45 -10.64 6.01
C THR A 71 3.43 -10.89 4.86
N ASP A 72 4.44 -11.73 5.09
CA ASP A 72 5.28 -12.25 4.00
C ASP A 72 4.53 -13.20 3.04
N MET A 73 3.37 -13.71 3.43
CA MET A 73 2.56 -14.66 2.65
C MET A 73 1.45 -13.97 1.84
N GLY A 74 1.05 -12.75 2.20
CA GLY A 74 -0.09 -12.09 1.59
C GLY A 74 -0.09 -10.58 1.77
N PRO A 75 -0.70 -9.85 0.82
CA PRO A 75 -0.67 -8.39 0.81
C PRO A 75 -1.44 -7.78 1.98
N PRO A 76 -1.07 -6.56 2.43
CA PRO A 76 -1.88 -5.76 3.32
C PRO A 76 -3.15 -5.31 2.60
N LEU A 77 -4.33 -5.71 3.12
CA LEU A 77 -5.62 -5.28 2.58
C LEU A 77 -5.99 -3.86 3.01
N ILE A 78 -5.37 -3.38 4.10
CA ILE A 78 -5.44 -1.97 4.54
C ILE A 78 -4.40 -1.15 3.76
N HIS A 79 -4.52 -1.14 2.43
CA HIS A 79 -3.63 -0.41 1.54
C HIS A 79 -4.43 0.29 0.43
N SER A 80 -3.95 1.44 -0.03
CA SER A 80 -4.64 2.29 -1.01
C SER A 80 -4.94 1.60 -2.34
N ILE A 81 -4.14 0.61 -2.73
CA ILE A 81 -4.39 -0.21 -3.93
C ILE A 81 -5.73 -0.95 -3.85
N TYR A 82 -6.18 -1.31 -2.65
CA TYR A 82 -7.40 -2.06 -2.40
C TYR A 82 -8.61 -1.19 -2.06
N LYS A 83 -8.51 0.14 -2.16
CA LYS A 83 -9.66 1.04 -1.98
C LYS A 83 -10.77 0.74 -2.97
N ALA A 84 -12.04 1.04 -2.65
CA ALA A 84 -13.16 0.55 -3.45
C ALA A 84 -13.21 1.14 -4.87
N SER A 85 -12.65 2.33 -5.10
CA SER A 85 -12.50 2.90 -6.45
C SER A 85 -11.47 2.19 -7.34
N HIS A 86 -10.61 1.33 -6.79
CA HIS A 86 -9.63 0.54 -7.54
C HIS A 86 -9.88 -0.98 -7.45
N HIS A 87 -10.23 -1.49 -6.27
CA HIS A 87 -10.73 -2.85 -6.06
C HIS A 87 -12.08 -2.80 -5.35
N ALA A 88 -13.15 -2.76 -6.13
CA ALA A 88 -14.51 -2.76 -5.61
C ALA A 88 -14.82 -4.04 -4.80
N ASP A 89 -15.92 -4.05 -4.05
CA ASP A 89 -16.32 -5.19 -3.22
C ASP A 89 -16.53 -6.47 -4.04
N MET A 90 -16.94 -6.33 -5.31
CA MET A 90 -17.03 -7.47 -6.22
C MET A 90 -15.66 -8.08 -6.53
N SER A 91 -14.57 -7.29 -6.54
CA SER A 91 -13.21 -7.82 -6.71
C SER A 91 -12.83 -8.72 -5.54
N PHE A 92 -13.18 -8.35 -4.30
CA PHE A 92 -13.00 -9.19 -3.12
C PHE A 92 -13.86 -10.46 -3.21
N THR A 93 -15.11 -10.31 -3.65
CA THR A 93 -16.03 -11.44 -3.85
C THR A 93 -15.47 -12.46 -4.84
N LEU A 94 -14.96 -12.00 -5.99
CA LEU A 94 -14.38 -12.86 -7.01
C LEU A 94 -13.04 -13.47 -6.58
N ALA A 95 -12.22 -12.71 -5.84
CA ALA A 95 -10.95 -13.20 -5.29
C ALA A 95 -11.17 -14.36 -4.32
N VAL A 96 -12.13 -14.24 -3.42
CA VAL A 96 -12.46 -15.31 -2.45
C VAL A 96 -13.11 -16.49 -3.16
N ALA A 97 -14.03 -16.26 -4.10
CA ALA A 97 -14.72 -17.34 -4.81
C ALA A 97 -13.82 -18.13 -5.77
N ASN A 98 -12.91 -17.46 -6.49
CA ASN A 98 -12.14 -18.06 -7.59
C ASN A 98 -10.64 -18.16 -7.31
N GLY A 99 -10.16 -17.55 -6.23
CA GLY A 99 -8.73 -17.31 -6.03
C GLY A 99 -8.22 -16.18 -6.92
N VAL A 100 -6.94 -15.87 -6.75
CA VAL A 100 -6.23 -14.81 -7.48
C VAL A 100 -4.89 -15.33 -7.94
N ARG A 101 -4.60 -15.19 -9.24
CA ARG A 101 -3.25 -15.43 -9.75
C ARG A 101 -2.34 -14.29 -9.33
N GLN A 102 -1.08 -14.58 -9.01
CA GLN A 102 -0.11 -13.57 -8.66
C GLN A 102 -0.05 -12.49 -9.75
N HIS A 103 -0.36 -11.26 -9.36
CA HIS A 103 -0.16 -10.05 -10.16
C HIS A 103 0.03 -8.87 -9.19
N HIS A 104 0.88 -7.91 -9.54
CA HIS A 104 1.34 -6.76 -8.73
C HIS A 104 2.32 -7.07 -7.59
N TRP A 105 2.06 -8.08 -6.76
CA TRP A 105 2.90 -8.38 -5.60
C TRP A 105 3.53 -9.77 -5.68
N PRO A 106 4.70 -10.01 -5.06
CA PRO A 106 5.42 -11.29 -5.14
C PRO A 106 4.96 -12.31 -4.08
N TYR A 107 3.67 -12.38 -3.74
CA TYR A 107 3.13 -13.27 -2.69
C TYR A 107 2.69 -14.66 -3.19
N GLY A 108 2.72 -14.90 -4.51
CA GLY A 108 2.14 -16.10 -5.11
C GLY A 108 0.64 -15.98 -5.39
N ASN A 109 0.01 -17.13 -5.65
CA ASN A 109 -1.42 -17.20 -5.92
C ASN A 109 -2.20 -17.28 -4.60
N MET A 110 -3.31 -16.55 -4.52
CA MET A 110 -4.32 -16.75 -3.47
C MET A 110 -5.25 -17.89 -3.90
N PRO A 111 -5.40 -18.97 -3.13
CA PRO A 111 -6.39 -20.01 -3.43
C PRO A 111 -7.81 -19.52 -3.15
N ALA A 112 -8.79 -20.11 -3.86
CA ALA A 112 -10.20 -19.91 -3.56
C ALA A 112 -10.53 -20.38 -2.13
N GLN A 113 -11.48 -19.71 -1.48
CA GLN A 113 -11.94 -20.01 -0.12
C GLN A 113 -13.43 -20.43 -0.17
N PRO A 114 -13.75 -21.64 -0.67
CA PRO A 114 -15.14 -22.07 -0.90
C PRO A 114 -15.94 -22.30 0.38
N HIS A 115 -15.27 -22.37 1.54
CA HIS A 115 -15.91 -22.52 2.85
C HIS A 115 -16.51 -21.21 3.37
N ILE A 116 -16.16 -20.07 2.78
CA ILE A 116 -16.71 -18.76 3.17
C ILE A 116 -18.03 -18.54 2.44
N SER A 117 -19.10 -18.38 3.20
CA SER A 117 -20.41 -18.05 2.63
C SER A 117 -20.44 -16.62 2.09
N GLN A 118 -21.31 -16.34 1.11
CA GLN A 118 -21.50 -14.98 0.60
C GLN A 118 -21.96 -14.00 1.68
N SER A 119 -22.70 -14.47 2.70
CA SER A 119 -23.17 -13.60 3.78
C SER A 119 -22.06 -13.29 4.77
N ASP A 120 -21.11 -14.19 4.99
CA ASP A 120 -19.94 -13.97 5.84
C ASP A 120 -18.90 -13.11 5.13
N LEU A 121 -18.69 -13.34 3.84
CA LEU A 121 -17.80 -12.51 3.03
C LEU A 121 -18.24 -11.04 3.02
N LYS A 122 -19.54 -10.77 2.97
CA LYS A 122 -20.05 -9.39 3.09
C LYS A 122 -19.66 -8.74 4.42
N LYS A 123 -19.71 -9.48 5.54
CA LYS A 123 -19.29 -8.96 6.85
C LYS A 123 -17.79 -8.68 6.85
N ILE A 124 -16.99 -9.60 6.31
CA ILE A 124 -15.53 -9.43 6.16
C ILE A 124 -15.22 -8.17 5.32
N ILE A 125 -15.94 -7.96 4.21
CA ILE A 125 -15.76 -6.77 3.38
C ILE A 125 -16.15 -5.51 4.18
N SER A 126 -17.27 -5.50 4.91
CA SER A 126 -17.65 -4.38 5.78
C SER A 126 -16.54 -4.06 6.79
N PHE A 127 -15.94 -5.07 7.41
CA PHE A 127 -14.78 -4.90 8.28
C PHE A 127 -13.60 -4.22 7.55
N VAL A 128 -13.15 -4.78 6.43
CA VAL A 128 -12.02 -4.22 5.66
C VAL A 128 -12.29 -2.76 5.26
N ARG A 129 -13.53 -2.43 4.86
CA ARG A 129 -13.89 -1.06 4.45
C ARG A 129 -13.91 -0.07 5.60
N GLU A 130 -14.46 -0.44 6.76
CA GLU A 130 -14.45 0.44 7.93
C GLU A 130 -13.03 0.70 8.43
N VAL A 131 -12.19 -0.33 8.45
CA VAL A 131 -10.77 -0.17 8.79
C VAL A 131 -10.05 0.67 7.74
N GLN A 132 -10.25 0.43 6.44
CA GLN A 132 -9.69 1.29 5.40
C GLN A 132 -10.06 2.76 5.59
N GLN A 133 -11.34 3.06 5.85
CA GLN A 133 -11.80 4.42 6.09
C GLN A 133 -11.10 5.09 7.29
N ALA A 134 -10.96 4.37 8.41
CA ALA A 134 -10.27 4.87 9.60
C ALA A 134 -8.77 5.12 9.36
N ASN A 135 -8.16 4.40 8.41
CA ASN A 135 -6.78 4.57 7.99
C ASN A 135 -6.62 5.56 6.81
N GLY A 136 -7.65 6.36 6.50
CA GLY A 136 -7.61 7.38 5.44
C GLY A 136 -7.65 6.81 4.02
N ILE A 137 -7.93 5.51 3.86
CA ILE A 137 -8.10 4.84 2.58
C ILE A 137 -9.57 4.96 2.17
N VAL A 138 -9.89 6.12 1.63
CA VAL A 138 -11.23 6.45 1.10
C VAL A 138 -11.26 6.30 -0.43
N ASN A 139 -12.45 6.33 -1.01
CA ASN A 139 -12.64 6.16 -2.46
C ASN A 139 -12.11 7.32 -3.29
#